data_AF-A0A9X1FX70-F1
#
_entry.id   AF-A0A9X1FX70-F1
#
_cell.length_a   1.000
_cell.length_b   1.000
_cell.length_c   1.000
_cell.angle_alpha   90.00
_cell.angle_beta   90.00
_cell.angle_gamma   90.00
#
_symmetry.space_group_name_H-M   'P 1'
#
loop_
_entity.id
_entity.type
_entity.pdbx_description
1 polymer ?
#
loop_
_entity_poly.entity_id
_entity_poly.type
_entity_poly.pdbx_seq_one_letter_code
_entity_poly.pdbx_strand_id
1 'polypeptide(L)'
;MSMYPTVAYVLDPRFRGGTSSAVAAELDLVSGLARVEVHALSTAMFSGRSVAPQLGDALARLTLPLIWDAREIAADIVIFHNPSCLKFQDTLATRIVANKLIVVTHENFLRPGGAEGFDVAKCLELIGDSSTVLQRAIAPISPWNRQTVDSWVSTQSPKHDWAVQPWDWFNICSFEMQAPTPHPADRRGRHSRPGFEKFPQQDVMDLCFPEAAEQNVILGADSYLRDGSAPAHWTLYPFGGLSVSQYFEQIDFCVYYTAPTWRESFGRVLAEAIAAGKIAISDPQTAQTFDGAVIGAAPSEVNDIVRRYISDPVRYQRDVVSGQGKLGKFSSTAFEATFNTLLGQMPGGPR
;
A
#
# COMPACT_ATOMS: atom_id res chain seq x y z
N MET A 1 32.31 -5.93 19.82
CA MET A 1 30.97 -6.44 19.49
C MET A 1 30.37 -5.43 18.52
N SER A 2 30.15 -5.80 17.26
CA SER A 2 29.41 -4.92 16.33
C SER A 2 28.00 -4.81 16.87
N MET A 3 27.64 -3.64 17.42
CA MET A 3 26.32 -3.41 17.98
C MET A 3 25.40 -3.12 16.79
N TYR A 4 24.55 -4.08 16.41
CA TYR A 4 23.53 -3.85 15.39
C TYR A 4 22.69 -2.62 15.81
N PRO A 5 22.36 -1.71 14.88
CA PRO A 5 21.53 -0.57 15.19
C PRO A 5 20.16 -1.04 15.69
N THR A 6 19.56 -0.28 16.61
CA THR A 6 18.23 -0.57 17.14
C THR A 6 17.18 0.17 16.33
N VAL A 7 16.20 -0.54 15.80
CA VAL A 7 15.12 0.01 14.97
C VAL A 7 13.78 -0.26 15.66
N ALA A 8 13.08 0.81 16.03
CA ALA A 8 11.76 0.71 16.64
C ALA A 8 10.65 1.03 15.63
N TYR A 9 9.74 0.08 15.42
CA TYR A 9 8.52 0.27 14.64
C TYR A 9 7.41 0.77 15.57
N VAL A 10 6.77 1.88 15.22
CA VAL A 10 5.64 2.46 15.98
C VAL A 10 4.42 2.48 15.08
N LEU A 11 3.35 1.78 15.47
CA LEU A 11 2.16 1.64 14.64
C LEU A 11 0.92 1.31 15.47
N ASP A 12 -0.26 1.52 14.88
CA ASP A 12 -1.46 0.80 15.35
C ASP A 12 -1.55 -0.55 14.63
N PRO A 13 -1.33 -1.68 15.32
CA PRO A 13 -1.24 -3.01 14.70
C PRO A 13 -2.60 -3.53 14.20
N ARG A 14 -3.69 -2.78 14.44
CA ARG A 14 -5.07 -3.11 14.02
C ARG A 14 -5.43 -2.49 12.68
N PHE A 15 -4.52 -1.72 12.06
CA PHE A 15 -4.68 -1.26 10.68
C PHE A 15 -4.85 -2.46 9.75
N ARG A 16 -5.88 -2.49 8.89
CA ARG A 16 -6.13 -3.64 7.99
C ARG A 16 -5.63 -3.40 6.57
N GLY A 17 -5.43 -4.50 5.85
CA GLY A 17 -5.05 -4.48 4.43
C GLY A 17 -3.58 -4.15 4.22
N GLY A 18 -3.30 -3.34 3.19
CA GLY A 18 -1.97 -3.11 2.65
C GLY A 18 -0.93 -2.62 3.67
N THR A 19 -1.30 -1.75 4.63
CA THR A 19 -0.36 -1.21 5.63
C THR A 19 0.24 -2.33 6.50
N SER A 20 -0.60 -3.17 7.11
CA SER A 20 -0.08 -4.25 7.98
C SER A 20 0.65 -5.34 7.19
N SER A 21 0.28 -5.57 5.92
CA SER A 21 1.05 -6.45 5.03
C SER A 21 2.41 -5.86 4.66
N ALA A 22 2.50 -4.54 4.46
CA ALA A 22 3.76 -3.85 4.20
C ALA A 22 4.68 -3.94 5.41
N VAL A 23 4.20 -3.56 6.59
CA VAL A 23 4.99 -3.65 7.83
C VAL A 23 5.43 -5.08 8.13
N ALA A 24 4.57 -6.09 7.93
CA ALA A 24 4.94 -7.49 8.10
C ALA A 24 6.15 -7.88 7.21
N ALA A 25 6.12 -7.50 5.93
CA ALA A 25 7.21 -7.79 5.00
C ALA A 25 8.50 -7.00 5.33
N GLU A 26 8.36 -5.78 5.84
CA GLU A 26 9.49 -4.99 6.33
C GLU A 26 10.14 -5.64 7.55
N LEU A 27 9.35 -6.11 8.52
CA LEU A 27 9.85 -6.81 9.72
C LEU A 27 10.61 -8.09 9.36
N ASP A 28 10.11 -8.89 8.40
CA ASP A 28 10.78 -10.11 7.93
C ASP A 28 12.19 -9.80 7.38
N LEU A 29 12.35 -8.68 6.68
CA LEU A 29 13.63 -8.24 6.12
C LEU A 29 14.53 -7.59 7.19
N VAL A 30 14.01 -6.58 7.90
CA VAL A 30 14.80 -5.71 8.77
C VAL A 30 15.27 -6.44 10.03
N SER A 31 14.59 -7.49 10.48
CA SER A 31 15.05 -8.32 11.59
C SER A 31 16.37 -9.05 11.29
N GLY A 32 16.74 -9.20 10.01
CA GLY A 32 18.05 -9.71 9.59
C GLY A 32 19.15 -8.64 9.53
N LEU A 33 18.79 -7.36 9.60
CA LEU A 33 19.69 -6.22 9.38
C LEU A 33 19.94 -5.39 10.66
N ALA A 34 19.01 -5.45 11.61
CA ALA A 34 19.00 -4.61 12.80
C ALA A 34 18.34 -5.30 14.00
N ARG A 35 18.55 -4.77 15.20
CA ARG A 35 17.79 -5.18 16.39
C ARG A 35 16.43 -4.49 16.37
N VAL A 36 15.36 -5.25 16.16
CA VAL A 36 14.01 -4.70 15.98
C VAL A 36 13.21 -4.70 17.28
N GLU A 37 12.48 -3.62 17.53
CA GLU A 37 11.43 -3.53 18.53
C GLU A 37 10.12 -3.08 17.87
N VAL A 38 8.98 -3.61 18.33
CA VAL A 38 7.65 -3.25 17.78
C VAL A 38 6.77 -2.70 18.90
N HIS A 39 6.43 -1.43 18.76
CA HIS A 39 5.64 -0.65 19.71
C HIS A 39 4.25 -0.37 19.13
N ALA A 40 3.22 -0.92 19.78
CA ALA A 40 1.84 -0.77 19.38
C ALA A 40 1.17 0.42 20.06
N LEU A 41 0.35 1.15 19.31
CA LEU A 41 -0.48 2.24 19.79
C LEU A 41 -1.95 1.82 19.88
N SER A 42 -2.59 2.10 21.02
CA SER A 42 -4.03 1.99 21.22
C SER A 42 -4.77 3.25 20.75
N THR A 43 -4.92 3.44 19.45
CA THR A 43 -5.66 4.60 18.90
C THR A 43 -7.18 4.41 18.88
N ALA A 44 -7.94 5.50 18.93
CA ALA A 44 -9.41 5.49 18.84
C ALA A 44 -9.91 5.01 17.46
N MET A 45 -9.13 5.25 16.39
CA MET A 45 -9.50 4.89 15.01
C MET A 45 -9.81 3.40 14.83
N PHE A 46 -9.15 2.54 15.62
CA PHE A 46 -9.26 1.09 15.51
C PHE A 46 -9.75 0.42 16.81
N SER A 47 -10.45 1.18 17.66
CA SER A 47 -11.05 0.65 18.89
C SER A 47 -11.91 -0.58 18.62
N GLY A 48 -11.82 -1.59 19.50
CA GLY A 48 -12.55 -2.86 19.41
C GLY A 48 -12.06 -3.83 18.34
N ARG A 49 -10.96 -3.55 17.64
CA ARG A 49 -10.38 -4.45 16.64
C ARG A 49 -9.21 -5.27 17.20
N SER A 50 -9.02 -6.46 16.67
CA SER A 50 -7.83 -7.29 16.90
C SER A 50 -6.66 -6.86 16.00
N VAL A 51 -5.45 -7.27 16.39
CA VAL A 51 -4.25 -7.16 15.54
C VAL A 51 -4.52 -7.79 14.17
N ALA A 52 -4.03 -7.15 13.12
CA ALA A 52 -4.17 -7.67 11.76
C ALA A 52 -3.43 -9.02 11.64
N PRO A 53 -4.09 -10.08 11.11
CA PRO A 53 -3.52 -11.43 11.08
C PRO A 53 -2.12 -11.49 10.46
N GLN A 54 -1.91 -10.86 9.31
CA GLN A 54 -0.62 -10.86 8.62
C GLN A 54 0.54 -10.27 9.45
N LEU A 55 0.25 -9.28 10.30
CA LEU A 55 1.24 -8.70 11.20
C LEU A 55 1.45 -9.61 12.41
N GLY A 56 0.37 -10.16 12.97
CA GLY A 56 0.45 -11.15 14.05
C GLY A 56 1.28 -12.37 13.68
N ASP A 57 1.10 -12.90 12.47
CA ASP A 57 1.84 -14.04 11.94
C ASP A 57 3.33 -13.72 11.78
N ALA A 58 3.67 -12.52 11.29
CA ALA A 58 5.06 -12.08 11.17
C ALA A 58 5.72 -11.89 12.55
N LEU A 59 5.04 -11.23 13.50
CA LEU A 59 5.52 -11.07 14.87
C LEU A 59 5.78 -12.42 15.55
N ALA A 60 4.85 -13.37 15.41
CA ALA A 60 5.00 -14.72 15.95
C ALA A 60 6.17 -15.47 15.30
N ARG A 61 6.27 -15.45 13.97
CA ARG A 61 7.36 -16.08 13.21
C ARG A 61 8.74 -15.53 13.61
N LEU A 62 8.84 -14.22 13.80
CA LEU A 62 10.08 -13.52 14.15
C LEU A 62 10.34 -13.49 15.66
N THR A 63 9.42 -14.03 16.47
CA THR A 63 9.49 -13.98 17.95
C THR A 63 9.64 -12.54 18.47
N LEU A 64 8.99 -11.58 17.81
CA LEU A 64 9.00 -10.17 18.19
C LEU A 64 7.82 -9.87 19.13
N PRO A 65 8.06 -9.43 20.38
CA PRO A 65 6.99 -9.01 21.26
C PRO A 65 6.37 -7.70 20.77
N LEU A 66 5.07 -7.55 21.03
CA LEU A 66 4.34 -6.32 20.77
C LEU A 66 4.21 -5.52 22.07
N ILE A 67 4.90 -4.39 22.15
CA ILE A 67 4.94 -3.54 23.34
C ILE A 67 3.83 -2.50 23.22
N TRP A 68 2.75 -2.67 23.98
CA TRP A 68 1.60 -1.75 23.92
C TRP A 68 1.82 -0.49 24.73
N ASP A 69 1.50 0.66 24.12
CA ASP A 69 1.41 1.97 24.75
C ASP A 69 2.62 2.31 25.62
N ALA A 70 3.81 2.01 25.09
CA ALA A 70 5.07 2.31 25.73
C ALA A 70 5.14 3.81 26.09
N ARG A 71 5.47 4.11 27.35
CA ARG A 71 5.64 5.50 27.81
C ARG A 71 6.85 6.17 27.18
N GLU A 72 7.89 5.39 26.88
CA GLU A 72 9.12 5.85 26.24
C GLU A 72 9.58 4.80 25.22
N ILE A 73 10.02 5.28 24.05
CA ILE A 73 10.61 4.50 22.96
C ILE A 73 11.98 5.12 22.67
N ALA A 74 13.04 4.33 22.83
CA ALA A 74 14.41 4.76 22.59
C ALA A 74 15.11 3.82 21.60
N ALA A 75 15.50 4.34 20.44
CA ALA A 75 16.15 3.55 19.38
C ALA A 75 17.07 4.42 18.51
N ASP A 76 17.93 3.80 17.72
CA ASP A 76 18.74 4.53 16.74
C ASP A 76 17.83 5.15 15.66
N ILE A 77 16.90 4.35 15.16
CA ILE A 77 15.89 4.77 14.18
C ILE A 77 14.51 4.40 14.72
N VAL A 78 13.57 5.34 14.66
CA VAL A 78 12.15 5.11 14.92
C VAL A 78 11.38 5.27 13.61
N ILE A 79 10.62 4.25 13.23
CA ILE A 79 9.78 4.23 12.04
C ILE A 79 8.33 4.26 12.50
N PHE A 80 7.69 5.42 12.36
CA PHE A 80 6.28 5.62 12.69
C PHE A 80 5.43 5.34 11.45
N HIS A 81 4.66 4.25 11.47
CA HIS A 81 3.79 3.90 10.35
C HIS A 81 2.42 4.54 10.45
N ASN A 82 2.13 5.31 9.41
CA ASN A 82 0.87 5.95 9.08
C ASN A 82 0.34 6.93 10.15
N PRO A 83 0.65 8.24 10.04
CA PRO A 83 0.23 9.23 11.03
C PRO A 83 -1.30 9.39 11.14
N SER A 84 -2.06 8.96 10.13
CA SER A 84 -3.53 9.01 10.15
C SER A 84 -4.17 8.22 11.30
N CYS A 85 -3.47 7.27 11.92
CA CYS A 85 -3.97 6.56 13.10
C CYS A 85 -4.22 7.50 14.28
N LEU A 86 -3.56 8.67 14.31
CA LEU A 86 -3.71 9.70 15.34
C LEU A 86 -4.82 10.71 15.06
N LYS A 87 -5.56 10.61 13.94
CA LYS A 87 -6.51 11.66 13.54
C LYS A 87 -7.65 11.91 14.53
N PHE A 88 -7.95 10.94 15.39
CA PHE A 88 -8.92 11.05 16.49
C PHE A 88 -8.25 11.07 17.87
N GLN A 89 -6.96 11.44 17.93
CA GLN A 89 -6.23 11.64 19.17
C GLN A 89 -5.99 13.13 19.38
N ASP A 90 -5.95 13.52 20.65
CA ASP A 90 -5.58 14.87 21.08
C ASP A 90 -4.19 14.89 21.74
N THR A 91 -3.67 13.71 22.11
CA THR A 91 -2.35 13.53 22.71
C THR A 91 -1.72 12.22 22.25
N LEU A 92 -0.40 12.18 22.16
CA LEU A 92 0.37 10.94 22.04
C LEU A 92 1.14 10.69 23.35
N ALA A 93 0.67 9.75 24.16
CA ALA A 93 1.18 9.47 25.51
C ALA A 93 2.50 8.65 25.53
N THR A 94 3.33 8.84 24.50
CA THR A 94 4.61 8.15 24.31
C THR A 94 5.67 9.19 24.04
N ARG A 95 6.81 9.09 24.72
CA ARG A 95 8.01 9.88 24.43
C ARG A 95 8.93 9.10 23.49
N ILE A 96 9.31 9.72 22.38
CA ILE A 96 10.20 9.13 21.37
C ILE A 96 11.57 9.78 21.47
N VAL A 97 12.62 8.99 21.63
CA VAL A 97 14.02 9.44 21.64
C VAL A 97 14.79 8.66 20.59
N ALA A 98 15.34 9.33 19.58
CA ALA A 98 16.06 8.65 18.50
C ALA A 98 17.06 9.55 17.77
N ASN A 99 18.00 8.95 17.05
CA ASN A 99 18.82 9.73 16.12
C ASN A 99 17.97 10.16 14.92
N LYS A 100 17.14 9.25 14.39
CA LYS A 100 16.27 9.55 13.24
C LYS A 100 14.85 9.03 13.48
N LEU A 101 13.87 9.89 13.26
CA LEU A 101 12.44 9.56 13.22
C LEU A 101 11.93 9.67 11.80
N ILE A 102 11.35 8.58 11.28
CA ILE A 102 10.78 8.50 9.94
C ILE A 102 9.29 8.23 10.08
N VAL A 103 8.46 9.10 9.51
CA VAL A 103 7.02 8.91 9.40
C VAL A 103 6.70 8.38 8.01
N VAL A 104 6.25 7.12 7.93
CA VAL A 104 5.88 6.46 6.67
C VAL A 104 4.41 6.73 6.36
N THR A 105 4.12 7.28 5.19
CA THR A 105 2.78 7.78 4.85
C THR A 105 1.99 6.78 4.00
N HIS A 106 1.34 5.83 4.66
CA HIS A 106 0.48 4.83 3.99
C HIS A 106 -0.82 5.42 3.43
N GLU A 107 -1.21 6.62 3.86
CA GLU A 107 -2.35 7.39 3.36
C GLU A 107 -1.88 8.68 2.68
N ASN A 108 -2.58 9.09 1.62
CA ASN A 108 -2.30 10.35 0.93
C ASN A 108 -2.63 11.54 1.84
N PHE A 109 -1.73 12.52 1.90
CA PHE A 109 -1.95 13.76 2.64
C PHE A 109 -3.06 14.58 1.99
N LEU A 110 -3.08 14.62 0.66
CA LEU A 110 -4.09 15.30 -0.14
C LEU A 110 -4.89 14.29 -0.98
N ARG A 111 -6.20 14.47 -1.01
CA ARG A 111 -7.11 13.77 -1.92
C ARG A 111 -7.10 14.45 -3.30
N PRO A 112 -7.59 13.77 -4.35
CA PRO A 112 -7.96 14.45 -5.58
C PRO A 112 -8.83 15.69 -5.29
N GLY A 113 -8.44 16.84 -5.83
CA GLY A 113 -9.06 18.13 -5.53
C GLY A 113 -8.37 18.95 -4.43
N GLY A 114 -7.32 18.42 -3.79
CA GLY A 114 -6.44 19.18 -2.89
C GLY A 114 -6.93 19.28 -1.43
N ALA A 115 -8.09 18.71 -1.09
CA ALA A 115 -8.53 18.59 0.30
C ALA A 115 -7.67 17.58 1.06
N GLU A 116 -7.42 17.81 2.35
CA GLU A 116 -6.66 16.87 3.16
C GLU A 116 -7.38 15.52 3.33
N GLY A 117 -6.59 14.44 3.36
CA GLY A 117 -7.07 13.09 3.64
C GLY A 117 -7.56 12.91 5.08
N PHE A 118 -6.88 13.58 5.99
CA PHE A 118 -7.08 13.68 7.44
C PHE A 118 -6.35 14.95 7.90
N ASP A 119 -6.54 15.38 9.16
CA ASP A 119 -5.79 16.51 9.72
C ASP A 119 -4.29 16.16 9.84
N VAL A 120 -3.54 16.46 8.78
CA VAL A 120 -2.13 16.06 8.64
C VAL A 120 -1.26 16.82 9.64
N ALA A 121 -1.52 18.13 9.75
CA ALA A 121 -0.80 19.02 10.66
C ALA A 121 -0.89 18.51 12.09
N LYS A 122 -2.11 18.25 12.58
CA LYS A 122 -2.31 17.74 13.94
C LYS A 122 -1.56 16.44 14.18
N CYS A 123 -1.66 15.47 13.27
CA CYS A 123 -0.98 14.19 13.46
C CYS A 123 0.54 14.32 13.50
N LEU A 124 1.13 15.13 12.61
CA LEU A 124 2.58 15.38 12.61
C LEU A 124 3.03 16.20 13.82
N GLU A 125 2.21 17.14 14.30
CA GLU A 125 2.46 17.90 15.53
C GLU A 125 2.48 16.99 16.75
N LEU A 126 1.51 16.08 16.89
CA LEU A 126 1.48 15.10 17.99
C LEU A 126 2.74 14.23 18.00
N ILE A 127 3.17 13.73 16.84
CA ILE A 127 4.39 12.93 16.72
C ILE A 127 5.63 13.79 17.05
N GLY A 128 5.67 15.02 16.53
CA GLY A 128 6.77 15.95 16.72
C GLY A 128 6.95 16.39 18.18
N ASP A 129 5.86 16.79 18.84
CA ASP A 129 5.83 17.23 20.25
C ASP A 129 6.22 16.10 21.22
N SER A 130 5.88 14.87 20.84
CA SER A 130 6.26 13.66 21.58
C SER A 130 7.69 13.18 21.31
N SER A 131 8.49 13.89 20.50
CA SER A 131 9.80 13.41 20.03
C SER A 131 10.97 14.31 20.41
N THR A 132 12.08 13.72 20.86
CA THR A 132 13.40 14.33 21.01
C THR A 132 14.36 13.61 20.07
N VAL A 133 14.59 14.18 18.88
CA VAL A 133 15.36 13.51 17.81
C VAL A 133 16.32 14.45 17.09
N LEU A 134 17.38 13.90 16.51
CA LEU A 134 18.32 14.69 15.70
C LEU A 134 17.76 15.02 14.31
N GLN A 135 17.00 14.09 13.72
CA GLN A 135 16.40 14.25 12.39
C GLN A 135 14.96 13.73 12.36
N ARG A 136 14.09 14.47 11.68
CA ARG A 136 12.71 14.09 11.37
C ARG A 136 12.54 14.00 9.87
N ALA A 137 11.89 12.94 9.43
CA ALA A 137 11.63 12.74 8.02
C ALA A 137 10.25 12.17 7.74
N ILE A 138 9.73 12.50 6.57
CA ILE A 138 8.53 11.89 5.99
C ILE A 138 8.98 11.00 4.83
N ALA A 139 8.49 9.77 4.78
CA ALA A 139 8.82 8.82 3.73
C ALA A 139 7.53 8.37 3.00
N PRO A 140 7.26 8.98 1.82
CA PRO A 140 6.14 8.58 0.98
C PRO A 140 6.27 7.16 0.45
N ILE A 141 5.16 6.45 0.24
CA ILE A 141 5.19 5.03 -0.17
C ILE A 141 5.10 4.81 -1.68
N SER A 142 4.94 5.88 -2.47
CA SER A 142 4.89 5.85 -3.93
C SER A 142 5.09 7.25 -4.54
N PRO A 143 5.32 7.34 -5.87
CA PRO A 143 5.44 8.63 -6.54
C PRO A 143 4.20 9.52 -6.42
N TRP A 144 3.00 8.94 -6.47
CA TRP A 144 1.78 9.73 -6.27
C TRP A 144 1.66 10.22 -4.83
N ASN A 145 1.89 9.33 -3.86
CA ASN A 145 1.83 9.69 -2.44
C ASN A 145 2.83 10.81 -2.13
N ARG A 146 4.04 10.73 -2.70
CA ARG A 146 5.06 11.78 -2.65
C ARG A 146 4.55 13.11 -3.16
N GLN A 147 3.91 13.16 -4.33
CA GLN A 147 3.34 14.41 -4.86
C GLN A 147 2.35 15.05 -3.88
N THR A 148 1.53 14.24 -3.19
CA THR A 148 0.60 14.76 -2.17
C THR A 148 1.31 15.28 -0.93
N VAL A 149 2.40 14.64 -0.51
CA VAL A 149 3.23 15.07 0.62
C VAL A 149 3.98 16.35 0.27
N ASP A 150 4.66 16.41 -0.88
CA ASP A 150 5.42 17.57 -1.33
C ASP A 150 4.51 18.81 -1.48
N SER A 151 3.34 18.63 -2.10
CA SER A 151 2.34 19.69 -2.23
C SER A 151 1.88 20.20 -0.86
N TRP A 152 1.58 19.30 0.08
CA TRP A 152 1.19 19.67 1.44
C TRP A 152 2.32 20.41 2.18
N VAL A 153 3.55 19.88 2.16
CA VAL A 153 4.71 20.51 2.82
C VAL A 153 5.04 21.88 2.21
N SER A 154 4.83 22.06 0.90
CA SER A 154 5.08 23.35 0.24
C SER A 154 4.04 24.43 0.53
N THR A 155 2.84 24.03 0.96
CA THR A 155 1.72 24.95 1.22
C THR A 155 1.45 25.16 2.70
N GLN A 156 1.89 24.24 3.55
CA GLN A 156 1.76 24.32 5.00
C GLN A 156 3.09 24.69 5.65
N SER A 157 3.03 25.25 6.85
CA SER A 157 4.19 25.51 7.70
C SER A 157 4.14 24.61 8.92
N PRO A 158 4.60 23.34 8.83
CA PRO A 158 4.56 22.43 9.96
C PRO A 158 5.38 22.99 11.13
N LYS A 159 4.88 22.82 12.35
CA LYS A 159 5.53 23.28 13.59
C LYS A 159 6.97 22.76 13.76
N HIS A 160 7.21 21.53 13.30
CA HIS A 160 8.51 20.87 13.35
C HIS A 160 9.11 20.77 11.94
N ASP A 161 10.44 20.80 11.87
CA ASP A 161 11.16 20.64 10.60
C ASP A 161 11.11 19.18 10.14
N TRP A 162 10.36 18.92 9.07
CA TRP A 162 10.18 17.59 8.47
C TRP A 162 10.80 17.55 7.07
N ALA A 163 11.86 16.76 6.91
CA ALA A 163 12.46 16.54 5.59
C ALA A 163 11.75 15.40 4.85
N VAL A 164 11.34 15.62 3.60
CA VAL A 164 10.84 14.52 2.76
C VAL A 164 12.03 13.69 2.25
N GLN A 165 12.02 12.37 2.48
CA GLN A 165 13.08 11.49 1.98
C GLN A 165 13.13 11.52 0.45
N PRO A 166 14.32 11.51 -0.19
CA PRO A 166 14.44 11.57 -1.65
C PRO A 166 14.06 10.25 -2.36
N TRP A 167 13.77 9.20 -1.60
CA TRP A 167 13.35 7.89 -2.05
C TRP A 167 12.03 7.50 -1.39
N ASP A 168 11.26 6.62 -2.04
CA ASP A 168 9.98 6.15 -1.51
C ASP A 168 10.18 4.96 -0.57
N TRP A 169 9.45 4.94 0.54
CA TRP A 169 9.28 3.79 1.42
C TRP A 169 8.24 2.83 0.81
N PHE A 170 8.55 2.30 -0.37
CA PHE A 170 7.61 1.47 -1.12
C PHE A 170 7.27 0.19 -0.37
N ASN A 171 6.07 -0.32 -0.61
CA ASN A 171 5.64 -1.59 -0.04
C ASN A 171 6.39 -2.75 -0.70
N ILE A 172 6.99 -3.63 0.10
CA ILE A 172 7.63 -4.85 -0.41
C ILE A 172 6.58 -5.76 -1.06
N CYS A 173 6.84 -6.13 -2.30
CA CYS A 173 6.01 -6.98 -3.16
C CYS A 173 6.70 -8.32 -3.42
N SER A 174 6.79 -9.15 -2.39
CA SER A 174 7.29 -10.53 -2.49
C SER A 174 6.17 -11.48 -2.90
N PHE A 175 5.88 -11.52 -4.20
CA PHE A 175 4.88 -12.42 -4.78
C PHE A 175 5.53 -13.58 -5.51
N GLU A 176 4.87 -14.73 -5.51
CA GLU A 176 5.19 -15.79 -6.45
C GLU A 176 4.75 -15.36 -7.86
N MET A 177 5.68 -15.37 -8.81
CA MET A 177 5.39 -15.02 -10.20
C MET A 177 4.76 -16.21 -10.90
N GLN A 178 3.51 -16.05 -11.34
CA GLN A 178 2.80 -17.06 -12.12
C GLN A 178 3.06 -16.85 -13.62
N ALA A 179 3.06 -17.94 -14.38
CA ALA A 179 3.19 -17.83 -15.82
C ALA A 179 2.00 -17.05 -16.43
N PRO A 180 2.22 -16.24 -17.48
CA PRO A 180 1.13 -15.60 -18.19
C PRO A 180 0.13 -16.62 -18.75
N THR A 181 -1.15 -16.25 -18.80
CA THR A 181 -2.17 -17.04 -19.51
C THR A 181 -1.77 -17.24 -20.99
N PRO A 182 -1.64 -18.48 -21.50
CA PRO A 182 -1.22 -18.71 -22.88
C PRO A 182 -2.23 -18.23 -23.93
N HIS A 183 -3.52 -18.39 -23.64
CA HIS A 183 -4.65 -18.01 -24.48
C HIS A 183 -5.62 -17.16 -23.66
N PRO A 184 -5.39 -15.84 -23.55
CA PRO A 184 -6.25 -14.97 -22.77
C PRO A 184 -7.65 -14.89 -23.41
N ALA A 185 -8.68 -14.90 -22.58
CA ALA A 185 -10.07 -14.69 -22.97
C ALA A 185 -10.61 -13.41 -22.33
N ASP A 186 -11.83 -12.97 -22.69
CA ASP A 186 -12.44 -11.76 -22.12
C ASP A 186 -12.99 -12.02 -20.70
N ARG A 187 -12.08 -12.40 -19.79
CA ARG A 187 -12.33 -12.70 -18.39
C ARG A 187 -11.77 -11.58 -17.54
N ARG A 188 -12.64 -10.69 -17.09
CA ARG A 188 -12.27 -9.48 -16.37
C ARG A 188 -12.56 -9.65 -14.90
N GLY A 189 -11.78 -8.98 -14.08
CA GLY A 189 -12.19 -8.78 -12.71
C GLY A 189 -11.60 -7.56 -12.05
N ARG A 190 -12.19 -7.25 -10.90
CA ARG A 190 -11.61 -6.34 -9.92
C ARG A 190 -11.66 -6.91 -8.52
N HIS A 191 -10.69 -6.50 -7.71
CA HIS A 191 -10.65 -6.81 -6.29
C HIS A 191 -10.36 -5.55 -5.48
N SER A 192 -11.16 -5.27 -4.45
CA SER A 192 -10.83 -4.24 -3.45
C SER A 192 -11.53 -4.53 -2.13
N ARG A 193 -11.10 -3.85 -1.06
CA ARG A 193 -11.91 -3.79 0.17
C ARG A 193 -13.23 -3.05 -0.12
N PRO A 194 -14.31 -3.33 0.61
CA PRO A 194 -15.55 -2.61 0.41
C PRO A 194 -15.38 -1.17 0.91
N GLY A 195 -15.97 -0.23 0.19
CA GLY A 195 -15.89 1.19 0.48
C GLY A 195 -16.30 2.01 -0.73
N PHE A 196 -17.13 3.02 -0.51
CA PHE A 196 -17.62 3.89 -1.59
C PHE A 196 -16.46 4.58 -2.31
N GLU A 197 -15.37 4.88 -1.60
CA GLU A 197 -14.18 5.49 -2.15
C GLU A 197 -13.37 4.53 -3.03
N LYS A 198 -13.47 3.22 -2.76
CA LYS A 198 -12.72 2.16 -3.45
C LYS A 198 -13.41 1.69 -4.73
N PHE A 199 -14.67 2.05 -4.94
CA PHE A 199 -15.44 1.70 -6.13
C PHE A 199 -15.69 2.96 -6.97
N PRO A 200 -15.56 2.89 -8.31
CA PRO A 200 -15.99 3.99 -9.15
C PRO A 200 -17.53 4.01 -9.22
N GLN A 201 -18.08 5.02 -9.88
CA GLN A 201 -19.52 5.12 -10.13
C GLN A 201 -20.01 3.96 -11.02
N GLN A 202 -21.33 3.73 -11.01
CA GLN A 202 -21.96 2.60 -11.72
C GLN A 202 -21.70 2.63 -13.23
N ASP A 203 -21.73 3.81 -13.85
CA ASP A 203 -21.45 3.98 -15.28
C ASP A 203 -20.04 3.50 -15.67
N VAL A 204 -19.03 3.79 -14.85
CA VAL A 204 -17.66 3.29 -15.02
C VAL A 204 -17.60 1.78 -14.83
N MET A 205 -18.36 1.24 -13.88
CA MET A 205 -18.44 -0.21 -13.68
C MET A 205 -19.04 -0.90 -14.91
N ASP A 206 -20.14 -0.39 -15.46
CA ASP A 206 -20.81 -0.97 -16.63
C ASP A 206 -19.92 -0.93 -17.87
N LEU A 207 -19.14 0.15 -18.06
CA LEU A 207 -18.15 0.25 -19.14
C LEU A 207 -17.03 -0.79 -18.99
N CYS A 208 -16.54 -1.00 -17.77
CA CYS A 208 -15.43 -1.91 -17.49
C CYS A 208 -15.85 -3.40 -17.53
N PHE A 209 -17.09 -3.70 -17.12
CA PHE A 209 -17.61 -5.06 -16.94
C PHE A 209 -18.92 -5.29 -17.74
N PRO A 210 -18.87 -5.25 -19.08
CA PRO A 210 -20.05 -5.36 -19.93
C PRO A 210 -20.57 -6.81 -20.01
N GLU A 211 -21.84 -6.97 -20.40
CA GLU A 211 -22.48 -8.27 -20.64
C GLU A 211 -21.79 -9.09 -21.74
N ALA A 212 -21.16 -8.42 -22.71
CA ALA A 212 -20.44 -9.07 -23.81
C ALA A 212 -19.11 -9.72 -23.38
N ALA A 213 -18.60 -9.44 -22.17
CA ALA A 213 -17.42 -10.13 -21.66
C ALA A 213 -17.79 -11.57 -21.28
N GLU A 214 -16.87 -12.51 -21.51
CA GLU A 214 -17.09 -13.93 -21.19
C GLU A 214 -17.31 -14.13 -19.68
N GLN A 215 -16.59 -13.36 -18.86
CA GLN A 215 -16.71 -13.42 -17.41
C GLN A 215 -16.36 -12.08 -16.77
N ASN A 216 -17.17 -11.66 -15.78
CA ASN A 216 -16.90 -10.50 -14.94
C ASN A 216 -16.90 -10.93 -13.46
N VAL A 217 -15.75 -10.89 -12.79
CA VAL A 217 -15.61 -11.29 -11.38
C VAL A 217 -15.27 -10.10 -10.50
N ILE A 218 -16.16 -9.79 -9.56
CA ILE A 218 -16.02 -8.66 -8.63
C ILE A 218 -15.81 -9.21 -7.21
N LEU A 219 -14.58 -9.14 -6.70
CA LEU A 219 -14.25 -9.56 -5.33
C LEU A 219 -14.20 -8.34 -4.39
N GLY A 220 -14.97 -8.39 -3.31
CA GLY A 220 -15.23 -7.24 -2.44
C GLY A 220 -16.50 -6.47 -2.81
N ALA A 221 -17.46 -7.16 -3.45
CA ALA A 221 -18.72 -6.61 -3.92
C ALA A 221 -19.78 -6.47 -2.81
N ASP A 222 -19.37 -6.28 -1.54
CA ASP A 222 -20.26 -6.34 -0.37
C ASP A 222 -21.45 -5.35 -0.46
N SER A 223 -21.26 -4.18 -1.06
CA SER A 223 -22.37 -3.23 -1.29
C SER A 223 -23.38 -3.78 -2.29
N TYR A 224 -22.93 -4.30 -3.43
CA TYR A 224 -23.82 -4.90 -4.44
C TYR A 224 -24.57 -6.13 -3.92
N LEU A 225 -23.88 -6.98 -3.17
CA LEU A 225 -24.49 -8.17 -2.56
C LEU A 225 -25.58 -7.82 -1.56
N ARG A 226 -25.39 -6.72 -0.81
CA ARG A 226 -26.37 -6.23 0.16
C ARG A 226 -27.57 -5.56 -0.51
N ASP A 227 -27.31 -4.75 -1.52
CA ASP A 227 -28.33 -3.93 -2.17
C ASP A 227 -29.12 -4.73 -3.22
N GLY A 228 -28.59 -5.87 -3.69
CA GLY A 228 -29.21 -6.71 -4.71
C GLY A 228 -29.30 -6.01 -6.08
N SER A 229 -28.48 -4.99 -6.31
CA SER A 229 -28.57 -4.07 -7.46
C SER A 229 -27.65 -4.41 -8.62
N ALA A 230 -26.80 -5.43 -8.48
CA ALA A 230 -25.83 -5.76 -9.52
C ALA A 230 -26.47 -6.41 -10.76
N PRO A 231 -25.92 -6.14 -11.96
CA PRO A 231 -26.29 -6.85 -13.17
C PRO A 231 -26.09 -8.37 -13.06
N ALA A 232 -26.96 -9.13 -13.71
CA ALA A 232 -26.96 -10.59 -13.67
C ALA A 232 -25.70 -11.23 -14.28
N HIS A 233 -25.01 -10.52 -15.19
CA HIS A 233 -23.77 -10.96 -15.84
C HIS A 233 -22.51 -10.73 -14.99
N TRP A 234 -22.65 -10.29 -13.74
CA TRP A 234 -21.54 -10.16 -12.80
C TRP A 234 -21.53 -11.30 -11.79
N THR A 235 -20.38 -11.94 -11.64
CA THR A 235 -20.11 -12.89 -10.55
C THR A 235 -19.54 -12.12 -9.36
N LEU A 236 -20.25 -12.15 -8.23
CA LEU A 236 -19.93 -11.35 -7.05
C LEU A 236 -19.42 -12.22 -5.90
N TYR A 237 -18.37 -11.75 -5.24
CA TYR A 237 -17.89 -12.32 -3.99
C TYR A 237 -17.71 -11.22 -2.93
N PRO A 238 -18.04 -11.49 -1.66
CA PRO A 238 -17.75 -10.56 -0.57
C PRO A 238 -16.24 -10.44 -0.38
N PHE A 239 -15.79 -9.38 0.30
CA PHE A 239 -14.37 -9.20 0.55
C PHE A 239 -13.81 -10.33 1.42
N GLY A 240 -12.72 -10.95 0.95
CA GLY A 240 -12.17 -12.15 1.58
C GLY A 240 -12.99 -13.43 1.34
N GLY A 241 -13.99 -13.40 0.47
CA GLY A 241 -14.79 -14.58 0.07
C GLY A 241 -14.03 -15.56 -0.83
N LEU A 242 -12.92 -15.13 -1.43
CA LEU A 242 -11.98 -15.96 -2.17
C LEU A 242 -10.57 -15.68 -1.69
N SER A 243 -9.69 -16.68 -1.77
CA SER A 243 -8.25 -16.41 -1.71
C SER A 243 -7.82 -15.62 -2.94
N VAL A 244 -6.74 -14.85 -2.82
CA VAL A 244 -6.20 -14.05 -3.93
C VAL A 244 -5.81 -14.95 -5.13
N SER A 245 -5.28 -16.16 -4.87
CA SER A 245 -4.96 -17.14 -5.91
C SER A 245 -6.21 -17.62 -6.65
N GLN A 246 -7.25 -18.06 -5.89
CA GLN A 246 -8.52 -18.53 -6.45
C GLN A 246 -9.22 -17.44 -7.29
N TYR A 247 -9.05 -16.19 -6.90
CA TYR A 247 -9.56 -15.06 -7.65
C TYR A 247 -8.83 -14.87 -8.99
N PHE A 248 -7.50 -14.89 -9.00
CA PHE A 248 -6.73 -14.69 -10.24
C PHE A 248 -6.82 -15.86 -11.22
N GLU A 249 -7.18 -17.06 -10.78
CA GLU A 249 -7.51 -18.19 -11.68
C GLU A 249 -8.72 -17.90 -12.59
N GLN A 250 -9.63 -17.02 -12.15
CA GLN A 250 -10.89 -16.73 -12.85
C GLN A 250 -10.80 -15.61 -13.87
N ILE A 251 -9.66 -14.90 -13.96
CA ILE A 251 -9.53 -13.71 -14.79
C ILE A 251 -8.24 -13.71 -15.61
N ASP A 252 -8.23 -12.95 -16.70
CA ASP A 252 -7.04 -12.61 -17.49
C ASP A 252 -6.72 -11.11 -17.42
N PHE A 253 -7.74 -10.28 -17.19
CA PHE A 253 -7.60 -8.83 -17.11
C PHE A 253 -8.06 -8.32 -15.74
N CYS A 254 -7.14 -7.70 -15.00
CA CYS A 254 -7.45 -6.98 -13.78
C CYS A 254 -7.76 -5.53 -14.12
N VAL A 255 -9.01 -5.10 -13.94
CA VAL A 255 -9.48 -3.74 -14.27
C VAL A 255 -9.77 -3.01 -12.96
N TYR A 256 -8.99 -1.99 -12.63
CA TYR A 256 -9.06 -1.31 -11.33
C TYR A 256 -9.23 0.19 -11.48
N TYR A 257 -10.41 0.69 -11.16
CA TYR A 257 -10.71 2.12 -11.04
C TYR A 257 -11.30 2.40 -9.66
N THR A 258 -11.09 3.60 -9.14
CA THR A 258 -11.66 4.06 -7.86
C THR A 258 -12.59 5.24 -8.08
N ALA A 259 -13.28 5.69 -7.02
CA ALA A 259 -14.04 6.93 -7.08
C ALA A 259 -13.14 8.10 -7.49
N PRO A 260 -13.62 9.10 -8.26
CA PRO A 260 -12.81 10.25 -8.68
C PRO A 260 -12.19 11.05 -7.53
N THR A 261 -12.83 11.00 -6.34
CA THR A 261 -12.38 11.66 -5.11
C THR A 261 -11.38 10.83 -4.31
N TRP A 262 -10.94 9.68 -4.84
CA TRP A 262 -10.05 8.75 -4.15
C TRP A 262 -8.92 8.29 -5.07
N ARG A 263 -7.72 8.20 -4.51
CA ARG A 263 -6.54 7.66 -5.18
C ARG A 263 -5.83 6.70 -4.25
N GLU A 264 -5.38 5.57 -4.80
CA GLU A 264 -4.53 4.65 -4.04
C GLU A 264 -3.18 5.29 -3.70
N SER A 265 -2.72 5.10 -2.46
CA SER A 265 -1.36 5.51 -2.08
C SER A 265 -0.30 4.64 -2.73
N PHE A 266 -0.59 3.38 -3.10
CA PHE A 266 0.34 2.47 -3.77
C PHE A 266 -0.34 1.58 -4.82
N GLY A 267 -1.46 0.94 -4.46
CA GLY A 267 -2.20 0.07 -5.38
C GLY A 267 -1.71 -1.38 -5.41
N ARG A 268 -1.48 -2.00 -4.25
CA ARG A 268 -0.94 -3.37 -4.11
C ARG A 268 -1.68 -4.42 -4.97
N VAL A 269 -3.00 -4.30 -5.12
CA VAL A 269 -3.80 -5.23 -5.96
C VAL A 269 -3.31 -5.29 -7.41
N LEU A 270 -2.82 -4.16 -7.95
CA LEU A 270 -2.26 -4.13 -9.30
C LEU A 270 -0.94 -4.91 -9.37
N ALA A 271 -0.10 -4.80 -8.35
CA ALA A 271 1.13 -5.57 -8.23
C ALA A 271 0.83 -7.08 -8.09
N GLU A 272 -0.21 -7.44 -7.32
CA GLU A 272 -0.69 -8.82 -7.17
C GLU A 272 -1.18 -9.38 -8.52
N ALA A 273 -1.92 -8.59 -9.31
CA ALA A 273 -2.40 -8.99 -10.63
C ALA A 273 -1.25 -9.24 -11.62
N ILE A 274 -0.27 -8.32 -11.64
CA ILE A 274 0.92 -8.47 -12.48
C ILE A 274 1.69 -9.74 -12.09
N ALA A 275 1.90 -9.97 -10.79
CA ALA A 275 2.57 -11.18 -10.31
C ALA A 275 1.81 -12.45 -10.68
N ALA A 276 0.48 -12.42 -10.61
CA ALA A 276 -0.39 -13.52 -11.01
C ALA A 276 -0.47 -13.75 -12.53
N GLY A 277 0.34 -13.06 -13.34
CA GLY A 277 0.42 -13.28 -14.78
C GLY A 277 -0.72 -12.62 -15.57
N LYS A 278 -1.31 -11.53 -15.03
CA LYS A 278 -2.47 -10.84 -15.58
C LYS A 278 -2.11 -9.47 -16.14
N ILE A 279 -2.84 -9.03 -17.16
CA ILE A 279 -2.75 -7.64 -17.61
C ILE A 279 -3.57 -6.78 -16.66
N ALA A 280 -2.90 -5.79 -16.05
CA ALA A 280 -3.53 -4.83 -15.16
C ALA A 280 -3.84 -3.51 -15.91
N ILE A 281 -5.07 -3.04 -15.79
CA ILE A 281 -5.58 -1.82 -16.42
C ILE A 281 -6.16 -0.92 -15.33
N SER A 282 -5.76 0.35 -15.33
CA SER A 282 -6.23 1.35 -14.38
C SER A 282 -6.22 2.74 -15.02
N ASP A 283 -6.62 3.76 -14.28
CA ASP A 283 -6.51 5.12 -14.79
C ASP A 283 -5.02 5.54 -14.91
N PRO A 284 -4.70 6.53 -15.78
CA PRO A 284 -3.32 6.92 -16.05
C PRO A 284 -2.53 7.35 -14.82
N GLN A 285 -3.16 7.95 -13.81
CA GLN A 285 -2.45 8.43 -12.61
C GLN A 285 -2.06 7.26 -11.71
N THR A 286 -2.96 6.29 -11.49
CA THR A 286 -2.63 5.08 -10.73
C THR A 286 -1.57 4.23 -11.45
N ALA A 287 -1.64 4.16 -12.79
CA ALA A 287 -0.71 3.39 -13.61
C ALA A 287 0.75 3.90 -13.56
N GLN A 288 0.96 5.21 -13.33
CA GLN A 288 2.31 5.82 -13.27
C GLN A 288 3.21 5.19 -12.20
N THR A 289 2.65 4.71 -11.08
CA THR A 289 3.41 4.03 -10.02
C THR A 289 4.17 2.80 -10.52
N PHE A 290 3.70 2.17 -11.59
CA PHE A 290 4.15 0.86 -12.05
C PHE A 290 5.04 0.89 -13.29
N ASP A 291 5.54 2.06 -13.71
CA ASP A 291 6.45 2.25 -14.86
C ASP A 291 5.98 1.54 -16.14
N GLY A 292 4.67 1.55 -16.39
CA GLY A 292 4.04 0.88 -17.53
C GLY A 292 3.92 -0.64 -17.40
N ALA A 293 4.00 -1.20 -16.19
CA ALA A 293 3.49 -2.56 -15.92
C ALA A 293 1.96 -2.59 -15.75
N VAL A 294 1.36 -1.42 -15.47
CA VAL A 294 -0.08 -1.20 -15.49
C VAL A 294 -0.40 -0.32 -16.70
N ILE A 295 -1.44 -0.67 -17.44
CA ILE A 295 -1.92 0.11 -18.58
C ILE A 295 -2.80 1.24 -18.05
N GLY A 296 -2.37 2.48 -18.27
CA GLY A 296 -3.16 3.67 -18.00
C GLY A 296 -4.15 3.95 -19.13
N ALA A 297 -5.45 3.92 -18.82
CA ALA A 297 -6.51 4.12 -19.80
C ALA A 297 -7.75 4.78 -19.18
N ALA A 298 -8.62 5.37 -20.01
CA ALA A 298 -9.97 5.72 -19.62
C ALA A 298 -10.87 4.47 -19.59
N PRO A 299 -11.95 4.46 -18.77
CA PRO A 299 -12.88 3.31 -18.72
C PRO A 299 -13.46 2.91 -20.09
N SER A 300 -13.72 3.88 -20.96
CA SER A 300 -14.24 3.64 -22.32
C SER A 300 -13.27 2.90 -23.23
N GLU A 301 -11.96 2.93 -22.95
CA GLU A 301 -10.92 2.29 -23.76
C GLU A 301 -10.67 0.83 -23.37
N VAL A 302 -11.18 0.38 -22.21
CA VAL A 302 -10.93 -0.96 -21.66
C VAL A 302 -11.31 -2.07 -22.65
N ASN A 303 -12.47 -1.95 -23.28
CA ASN A 303 -12.95 -2.94 -24.26
C ASN A 303 -12.00 -3.10 -25.46
N ASP A 304 -11.48 -1.99 -25.98
CA ASP A 304 -10.56 -2.01 -27.12
C ASP A 304 -9.18 -2.54 -26.73
N ILE A 305 -8.74 -2.30 -25.49
CA ILE A 305 -7.49 -2.86 -24.96
C ILE A 305 -7.60 -4.38 -24.82
N VAL A 306 -8.66 -4.86 -24.16
CA VAL A 306 -8.89 -6.30 -23.96
C VAL A 306 -8.98 -7.04 -25.29
N ARG A 307 -9.78 -6.53 -26.25
CA ARG A 307 -9.90 -7.13 -27.59
C ARG A 307 -8.55 -7.26 -28.31
N ARG A 308 -7.69 -6.24 -28.22
CA ARG A 308 -6.35 -6.28 -28.84
C ARG A 308 -5.45 -7.37 -28.25
N TYR A 309 -5.49 -7.56 -26.93
CA TYR A 309 -4.71 -8.62 -26.28
C TYR A 309 -5.23 -10.02 -26.57
N ILE A 310 -6.55 -10.21 -26.67
CA ILE A 310 -7.15 -11.49 -27.08
C ILE A 310 -6.75 -11.83 -28.52
N SER A 311 -6.74 -10.84 -29.41
CA SER A 311 -6.32 -11.04 -30.82
C SER A 311 -4.81 -11.27 -30.99
N ASP A 312 -4.00 -10.99 -29.97
CA ASP A 312 -2.55 -11.16 -29.98
C ASP A 312 -2.06 -11.76 -28.65
N PRO A 313 -2.26 -13.08 -28.43
CA PRO A 313 -1.82 -13.76 -27.22
C PRO A 313 -0.31 -13.67 -26.97
N VAL A 314 0.50 -13.56 -28.03
CA VAL A 314 1.97 -13.41 -27.92
C VAL A 314 2.30 -12.08 -27.27
N ARG A 315 1.63 -11.00 -27.69
CA ARG A 315 1.74 -9.70 -27.04
C ARG A 315 1.27 -9.72 -25.59
N TYR A 316 0.17 -10.40 -25.28
CA TYR A 316 -0.29 -10.56 -23.90
C TYR A 316 0.81 -11.16 -23.02
N GLN A 317 1.36 -12.30 -23.42
CA GLN A 317 2.40 -12.99 -22.65
C GLN A 317 3.66 -12.12 -22.49
N ARG A 318 4.11 -11.48 -23.57
CA ARG A 318 5.28 -10.57 -23.54
C ARG A 318 5.07 -9.41 -22.56
N ASP A 319 3.92 -8.75 -22.64
CA ASP A 319 3.66 -7.55 -21.82
C ASP A 319 3.46 -7.93 -20.34
N VAL A 320 2.89 -9.10 -20.04
CA VAL A 320 2.84 -9.67 -18.68
C VAL A 320 4.26 -9.92 -18.14
N VAL A 321 5.11 -10.64 -18.89
CA VAL A 321 6.50 -10.91 -18.46
C VAL A 321 7.28 -9.61 -18.24
N SER A 322 7.10 -8.63 -19.13
CA SER A 322 7.70 -7.30 -18.97
C SER A 322 7.21 -6.62 -17.69
N GLY A 323 5.91 -6.68 -17.40
CA GLY A 323 5.33 -6.14 -16.17
C GLY A 323 5.89 -6.81 -14.90
N GLN A 324 6.00 -8.14 -14.90
CA GLN A 324 6.59 -8.91 -13.80
C GLN A 324 8.04 -8.51 -13.53
N GLY A 325 8.84 -8.32 -14.58
CA GLY A 325 10.22 -7.82 -14.46
C GLY A 325 10.30 -6.44 -13.77
N LYS A 326 9.32 -5.56 -14.01
CA LYS A 326 9.24 -4.24 -13.39
C LYS A 326 8.87 -4.30 -11.91
N LEU A 327 8.22 -5.36 -11.42
CA LEU A 327 7.96 -5.54 -9.99
C LEU A 327 9.25 -5.74 -9.18
N GLY A 328 10.37 -6.08 -9.82
CA GLY A 328 11.67 -6.20 -9.16
C GLY A 328 12.09 -4.94 -8.39
N LYS A 329 11.64 -3.75 -8.80
CA LYS A 329 11.90 -2.49 -8.08
C LYS A 329 11.21 -2.40 -6.72
N PHE A 330 10.18 -3.22 -6.50
CA PHE A 330 9.44 -3.35 -5.24
C PHE A 330 9.83 -4.63 -4.47
N SER A 331 10.93 -5.28 -4.84
CA SER A 331 11.41 -6.49 -4.17
C SER A 331 12.00 -6.20 -2.79
N SER A 332 12.14 -7.26 -1.98
CA SER A 332 12.87 -7.19 -0.71
C SER A 332 14.31 -6.72 -0.91
N THR A 333 15.01 -7.18 -1.94
CA THR A 333 16.38 -6.77 -2.26
C THR A 333 16.47 -5.27 -2.59
N ALA A 334 15.52 -4.72 -3.35
CA ALA A 334 15.49 -3.29 -3.64
C ALA A 334 15.25 -2.47 -2.35
N PHE A 335 14.38 -2.96 -1.46
CA PHE A 335 14.11 -2.30 -0.19
C PHE A 335 15.32 -2.38 0.73
N GLU A 336 15.98 -3.54 0.81
CA GLU A 336 17.21 -3.76 1.57
C GLU A 336 18.31 -2.78 1.18
N ALA A 337 18.52 -2.55 -0.13
CA ALA A 337 19.51 -1.57 -0.59
C ALA A 337 19.21 -0.15 -0.09
N THR A 338 17.93 0.25 -0.10
CA THR A 338 17.47 1.54 0.42
C THR A 338 17.66 1.60 1.94
N PHE A 339 17.30 0.54 2.66
CA PHE A 339 17.43 0.46 4.10
C PHE A 339 18.90 0.43 4.57
N ASN A 340 19.78 -0.26 3.87
CA ASN A 340 21.23 -0.24 4.15
C ASN A 340 21.83 1.15 3.92
N THR A 341 21.36 1.89 2.93
CA THR A 341 21.74 3.30 2.75
C THR A 341 21.31 4.15 3.95
N LEU A 342 20.10 3.90 4.47
CA LEU A 342 19.61 4.55 5.69
C LEU A 342 20.47 4.20 6.92
N LEU A 343 20.86 2.93 7.09
CA LEU A 343 21.73 2.49 8.18
C LEU A 343 23.14 3.10 8.07
N GLY A 344 23.69 3.21 6.86
CA GLY A 344 25.02 3.79 6.62
C GLY A 344 25.11 5.31 6.90
N GLN A 345 23.97 6.01 6.92
CA GLN A 345 23.91 7.43 7.29
C GLN A 345 23.95 7.67 8.80
N MET A 346 23.87 6.62 9.62
CA MET A 346 23.87 6.74 11.06
C MET A 346 25.26 7.11 11.60
N PRO A 347 25.35 7.98 12.63
CA PRO A 347 26.61 8.23 13.31
C PRO A 347 27.21 6.92 13.85
N GLY A 348 28.37 6.52 13.34
CA GLY A 348 29.04 5.28 13.74
C GLY A 348 28.64 4.01 12.98
N GLY A 349 27.89 4.11 11.87
CA GLY A 349 27.59 2.97 11.00
C GLY A 349 28.86 2.33 10.41
N PRO A 350 28.81 1.05 10.01
CA PRO A 350 29.91 0.42 9.27
C PRO A 350 30.13 1.21 7.98
N ARG A 351 31.34 1.79 7.82
CA ARG A 351 31.76 2.45 6.58
C ARG A 351 32.04 1.44 5.49
#